data_AF-A0A835SS81-F1
#
_entry.id   AF-A0A835SS81-F1
#
_cell.length_a   1.000
_cell.length_b   1.000
_cell.length_c   1.000
_cell.angle_alpha   90.00
_cell.angle_beta   90.00
_cell.angle_gamma   90.00
#
_symmetry.space_group_name_H-M   'P 1'
#
loop_
_entity.id
_entity.type
_entity.pdbx_description
1 polymer ?
#
loop_
_entity_poly.entity_id
_entity_poly.type
_entity_poly.pdbx_seq_one_letter_code
_entity_poly.pdbx_strand_id
1 'polypeptide(L)'
;MESPAGAGLTSVMFSSPWSWFELEQGSIRFDYLDWVAESACSNTGLKVAFLLDMVRAPAWVFKQWPDARAADSHGRKYELLSWFHADARKAALQVVSEVTKHLMDTHRDCVVAVQPVFNNEYEARYTQEHDCYQDYSAPAMTAFRTWLRSRRPRIEDMNARWGSAFGSWEELTPPVLEAGSFTGVDMSPRYWDFLHWREAAGAEVFNGACAAVQAAGALCFHHVPESFTVLDAVYGTSMIKHIAASPHTDFLIVGSGLRTPYGTVLNPTKLRMFVGAVASYGKPVHFEAAIRQDGGSSMAAYELLGSAARNALLAGARGLGVTGWLGRLKPDAQLAAALQPPPLECRGAGRGGELVGVFIHIDSCMAWHGLQWHSARKDPLHDFVQDLADTLSARCDTDVVVHVELERFAADLLGSSTGGGAGSSSSSRSGGRRFDRVIFVEPLVLTAKELDTYALVKAAVASLPPSRAAVMRLPANNTAGVLLQVHEEL
;
A
#
# COMPACT_ATOMS: atom_id res chain seq x y z
N MET A 1 -21.57 15.72 -15.59
CA MET A 1 -20.29 16.36 -15.25
C MET A 1 -19.94 17.36 -16.35
N GLU A 2 -19.39 18.53 -16.04
CA GLU A 2 -18.83 19.42 -17.07
C GLU A 2 -17.43 18.93 -17.50
N SER A 3 -17.06 19.10 -18.76
CA SER A 3 -15.80 18.59 -19.30
C SER A 3 -14.59 19.34 -18.73
N PRO A 4 -13.57 18.64 -18.20
CA PRO A 4 -12.30 19.26 -17.79
C PRO A 4 -11.36 19.47 -18.98
N ALA A 5 -11.88 19.88 -20.15
CA ALA A 5 -11.18 19.89 -21.43
C ALA A 5 -9.85 20.68 -21.44
N GLY A 6 -9.66 21.60 -20.49
CA GLY A 6 -8.40 22.34 -20.31
C GLY A 6 -7.30 21.57 -19.58
N ALA A 7 -7.63 20.54 -18.81
CA ALA A 7 -6.69 19.79 -17.97
C ALA A 7 -6.05 18.58 -18.66
N GLY A 8 -6.53 18.18 -19.84
CA GLY A 8 -6.00 17.01 -20.57
C GLY A 8 -6.21 15.67 -19.86
N LEU A 9 -7.19 15.58 -18.95
CA LEU A 9 -7.53 14.34 -18.26
C LEU A 9 -8.18 13.35 -19.23
N THR A 10 -7.87 12.06 -19.08
CA THR A 10 -8.41 10.97 -19.92
C THR A 10 -9.35 10.04 -19.16
N SER A 11 -9.22 10.00 -17.84
CA SER A 11 -9.98 9.11 -16.97
C SER A 11 -10.38 9.83 -15.68
N VAL A 12 -11.46 9.37 -15.06
CA VAL A 12 -11.93 9.79 -13.74
C VAL A 12 -12.22 8.56 -12.90
N MET A 13 -11.97 8.68 -11.60
CA MET A 13 -12.19 7.63 -10.62
C MET A 13 -13.31 8.04 -9.67
N PHE A 14 -14.34 7.20 -9.51
CA PHE A 14 -15.45 7.45 -8.60
C PHE A 14 -15.48 6.40 -7.50
N SER A 15 -15.58 6.87 -6.24
CA SER A 15 -15.92 6.01 -5.11
C SER A 15 -17.44 5.96 -4.95
N SER A 16 -17.98 4.75 -5.05
CA SER A 16 -19.39 4.45 -4.81
C SER A 16 -19.47 3.56 -3.58
N PRO A 17 -19.94 4.09 -2.43
CA PRO A 17 -20.24 3.31 -1.23
C PRO A 17 -21.34 2.27 -1.47
N TRP A 18 -21.19 1.07 -0.93
CA TRP A 18 -22.19 0.00 -1.02
C TRP A 18 -23.57 0.46 -0.52
N SER A 19 -23.58 1.22 0.57
CA SER A 19 -24.77 1.87 1.11
C SER A 19 -25.53 2.81 0.14
N TRP A 20 -24.94 3.23 -0.97
CA TRP A 20 -25.60 4.11 -1.95
C TRP A 20 -26.31 3.34 -3.06
N PHE A 21 -25.80 2.16 -3.42
CA PHE A 21 -26.27 1.39 -4.56
C PHE A 21 -26.96 0.07 -4.18
N GLU A 22 -27.05 -0.30 -2.90
CA GLU A 22 -27.90 -1.42 -2.45
C GLU A 22 -28.52 -1.11 -1.07
N LEU A 23 -29.55 -0.24 -1.07
CA LEU A 23 -30.20 0.22 0.16
C LEU A 23 -30.96 -0.89 0.90
N GLU A 24 -31.48 -1.86 0.15
CA GLU A 24 -32.15 -3.06 0.64
C GLU A 24 -31.49 -4.29 0.01
N GLN A 25 -31.38 -5.38 0.76
CA GLN A 25 -30.72 -6.61 0.31
C GLN A 25 -31.34 -7.13 -1.00
N GLY A 26 -30.50 -7.30 -2.03
CA GLY A 26 -30.87 -7.76 -3.38
C GLY A 26 -31.38 -6.66 -4.32
N SER A 27 -31.57 -5.43 -3.84
CA SER A 27 -32.11 -4.31 -4.64
C SER A 27 -30.99 -3.38 -5.10
N ILE A 28 -30.14 -3.87 -6.00
CA ILE A 28 -29.03 -3.07 -6.55
C ILE A 28 -29.57 -1.99 -7.50
N ARG A 29 -29.19 -0.75 -7.23
CA ARG A 29 -29.51 0.45 -8.01
C ARG A 29 -28.54 0.62 -9.18
N PHE A 30 -28.72 -0.22 -10.19
CA PHE A 30 -27.92 -0.15 -11.43
C PHE A 30 -28.10 1.19 -12.15
N ASP A 31 -29.29 1.81 -12.07
CA ASP A 31 -29.58 3.14 -12.61
C ASP A 31 -28.62 4.23 -12.11
N TYR A 32 -28.25 4.18 -10.83
CA TYR A 32 -27.26 5.10 -10.26
C TYR A 32 -25.87 4.86 -10.83
N LEU A 33 -25.45 3.59 -10.94
CA LEU A 33 -24.13 3.22 -11.44
C LEU A 33 -23.98 3.57 -12.94
N ASP A 34 -25.02 3.29 -13.71
CA ASP A 34 -25.13 3.67 -15.13
C ASP A 34 -25.05 5.19 -15.28
N TRP A 35 -25.79 5.93 -14.45
CA TRP A 35 -25.73 7.39 -14.46
C TRP A 35 -24.33 7.93 -14.14
N VAL A 36 -23.60 7.34 -13.20
CA VAL A 36 -22.21 7.75 -12.90
C VAL A 36 -21.30 7.52 -14.10
N ALA A 37 -21.40 6.35 -14.74
CA ALA A 37 -20.60 6.00 -15.92
C ALA A 37 -20.88 6.97 -17.09
N GLU A 38 -22.16 7.13 -17.45
CA GLU A 38 -22.60 8.01 -18.55
C GLU A 38 -22.28 9.49 -18.27
N SER A 39 -22.39 9.91 -17.01
CA SER A 39 -22.13 11.28 -16.61
C SER A 39 -20.71 11.75 -16.88
N ALA A 40 -19.75 10.82 -16.91
CA ALA A 40 -18.37 11.05 -17.30
C ALA A 40 -18.16 10.75 -18.79
N CYS A 41 -18.48 9.54 -19.25
CA CYS A 41 -18.15 9.12 -20.61
C CYS A 41 -18.89 9.91 -21.68
N SER A 42 -20.23 9.96 -21.61
CA SER A 42 -21.05 10.58 -22.65
C SER A 42 -20.91 12.11 -22.66
N ASN A 43 -20.81 12.71 -21.47
CA ASN A 43 -20.76 14.18 -21.36
C ASN A 43 -19.37 14.77 -21.56
N THR A 44 -18.30 14.01 -21.31
CA THR A 44 -16.93 14.57 -21.24
C THR A 44 -15.88 13.78 -22.02
N GLY A 45 -16.18 12.55 -22.42
CA GLY A 45 -15.22 11.64 -23.08
C GLY A 45 -14.24 10.95 -22.13
N LEU A 46 -14.25 11.27 -20.83
CA LEU A 46 -13.42 10.59 -19.84
C LEU A 46 -13.86 9.15 -19.66
N LYS A 47 -12.89 8.24 -19.51
CA LYS A 47 -13.15 6.86 -19.07
C LYS A 47 -13.30 6.78 -17.56
N VAL A 48 -13.98 5.74 -17.08
CA VAL A 48 -14.32 5.60 -15.66
C VAL A 48 -13.59 4.41 -15.03
N ALA A 49 -12.95 4.67 -13.90
CA ALA A 49 -12.57 3.63 -12.95
C ALA A 49 -13.52 3.70 -11.74
N PHE A 50 -14.06 2.56 -11.30
CA PHE A 50 -14.94 2.51 -10.13
C PHE A 50 -14.20 1.97 -8.91
N LEU A 51 -14.36 2.65 -7.78
CA LEU A 51 -14.10 2.11 -6.45
C LEU A 51 -15.45 1.69 -5.87
N LEU A 52 -15.67 0.38 -5.76
CA LEU A 52 -16.81 -0.16 -5.05
C LEU A 52 -16.41 -0.23 -3.57
N ASP A 53 -16.80 0.79 -2.80
CA ASP A 53 -16.47 0.91 -1.38
C ASP A 53 -17.41 0.05 -0.54
N MET A 54 -16.97 -1.19 -0.33
CA MET A 54 -17.70 -2.24 0.37
C MET A 54 -17.59 -2.13 1.89
N VAL A 55 -16.65 -1.34 2.41
CA VAL A 55 -16.53 -1.13 3.85
C VAL A 55 -17.66 -0.25 4.39
N ARG A 56 -18.16 0.67 3.56
CA ARG A 56 -19.37 1.47 3.85
C ARG A 56 -20.66 0.71 3.50
N ALA A 57 -20.88 -0.37 4.25
CA ALA A 57 -22.02 -1.27 4.07
C ALA A 57 -23.39 -0.61 4.40
N PRO A 58 -24.47 -1.01 3.72
CA PRO A 58 -25.83 -0.53 4.01
C PRO A 58 -26.34 -0.99 5.38
N ALA A 59 -27.32 -0.27 5.93
CA ALA A 59 -27.87 -0.54 7.25
C ALA A 59 -28.44 -1.96 7.42
N TRP A 60 -28.93 -2.59 6.34
CA TRP A 60 -29.44 -3.96 6.39
C TRP A 60 -28.36 -4.98 6.75
N VAL A 61 -27.11 -4.78 6.32
CA VAL A 61 -25.98 -5.66 6.66
C VAL A 61 -25.81 -5.72 8.17
N PHE A 62 -25.85 -4.56 8.82
CA PHE A 62 -25.68 -4.45 10.26
C PHE A 62 -26.92 -4.78 11.08
N LYS A 63 -28.11 -4.78 10.45
CA LYS A 63 -29.33 -5.33 11.05
C LYS A 63 -29.33 -6.85 11.01
N GLN A 64 -28.83 -7.43 9.92
CA GLN A 64 -28.71 -8.88 9.74
C GLN A 64 -27.56 -9.47 10.57
N TRP A 65 -26.42 -8.79 10.58
CA TRP A 65 -25.20 -9.18 11.31
C TRP A 65 -24.71 -8.02 12.20
N PRO A 66 -25.25 -7.87 13.42
CA PRO A 66 -24.90 -6.77 14.31
C PRO A 66 -23.41 -6.72 14.72
N ASP A 67 -22.74 -7.87 14.72
CA ASP A 67 -21.32 -8.07 15.02
C ASP A 67 -20.39 -7.88 13.81
N ALA A 68 -20.93 -7.61 12.62
CA ALA A 68 -20.15 -7.26 11.43
C ALA A 68 -19.58 -5.84 11.47
N ARG A 69 -19.78 -5.08 12.56
CA ARG A 69 -19.15 -3.78 12.75
C ARG A 69 -17.69 -3.95 13.15
N ALA A 70 -16.80 -3.30 12.41
CA ALA A 70 -15.41 -3.16 12.82
C ALA A 70 -15.33 -2.44 14.19
N ALA A 71 -14.35 -2.83 14.99
CA ALA A 71 -14.11 -2.22 16.29
C ALA A 71 -12.61 -1.97 16.52
N ASP A 72 -12.28 -0.91 17.25
CA ASP A 72 -10.90 -0.63 17.66
C ASP A 72 -10.47 -1.41 18.91
N SER A 73 -9.21 -1.23 19.32
CA SER A 73 -8.63 -1.90 20.50
C SER A 73 -9.33 -1.54 21.81
N HIS A 74 -10.06 -0.43 21.84
CA HIS A 74 -10.84 0.04 22.98
C HIS A 74 -12.30 -0.43 22.93
N GLY A 75 -12.67 -1.21 21.91
CA GLY A 75 -14.01 -1.77 21.72
C GLY A 75 -15.02 -0.78 21.14
N ARG A 76 -14.60 0.40 20.68
CA ARG A 76 -15.49 1.34 20.00
C ARG A 76 -15.88 0.74 18.66
N LYS A 77 -17.19 0.65 18.42
CA LYS A 77 -17.74 0.17 17.15
C LYS A 77 -17.86 1.30 16.15
N TYR A 78 -17.60 0.97 14.89
CA TYR A 78 -17.76 1.88 13.75
C TYR A 78 -18.89 1.36 12.85
N GLU A 79 -19.57 2.27 12.14
CA GLU A 79 -20.51 1.90 11.06
C GLU A 79 -19.73 1.56 9.78
N LEU A 80 -18.73 0.68 9.94
CA LEU A 80 -17.84 0.16 8.91
C LEU A 80 -17.84 -1.36 9.02
N LEU A 81 -17.85 -2.03 7.87
CA LEU A 81 -17.87 -3.49 7.80
C LEU A 81 -16.52 -4.07 8.23
N SER A 82 -16.55 -5.00 9.18
CA SER A 82 -15.47 -5.94 9.43
C SER A 82 -15.38 -6.90 8.24
N TRP A 83 -14.29 -6.82 7.47
CA TRP A 83 -14.04 -7.79 6.40
C TRP A 83 -13.65 -9.18 6.94
N PHE A 84 -13.44 -9.34 8.25
CA PHE A 84 -13.28 -10.65 8.89
C PHE A 84 -14.62 -11.35 9.14
N HIS A 85 -15.74 -10.64 9.07
CA HIS A 85 -17.06 -11.25 9.16
C HIS A 85 -17.40 -12.00 7.87
N ALA A 86 -17.31 -13.33 7.89
CA ALA A 86 -17.38 -14.18 6.69
C ALA A 86 -18.67 -14.01 5.87
N ASP A 87 -19.84 -14.00 6.50
CA ASP A 87 -21.13 -13.92 5.77
C ASP A 87 -21.35 -12.55 5.12
N ALA A 88 -21.12 -11.47 5.87
CA ALA A 88 -21.17 -10.11 5.36
C ALA A 88 -20.14 -9.88 4.23
N ARG A 89 -18.91 -10.41 4.35
CA ARG A 89 -17.92 -10.39 3.26
C ARG A 89 -18.42 -11.14 2.04
N LYS A 90 -19.03 -12.31 2.20
CA LYS A 90 -19.61 -13.09 1.10
C LYS A 90 -20.69 -12.30 0.37
N ALA A 91 -21.58 -11.63 1.11
CA ALA A 91 -22.59 -10.75 0.54
C ALA A 91 -21.97 -9.60 -0.25
N ALA A 92 -20.95 -8.93 0.30
CA ALA A 92 -20.22 -7.89 -0.40
C ALA A 92 -19.60 -8.38 -1.72
N LEU A 93 -18.96 -9.55 -1.72
CA LEU A 93 -18.34 -10.13 -2.92
C LEU A 93 -19.36 -10.52 -4.00
N GLN A 94 -20.54 -10.98 -3.59
CA GLN A 94 -21.65 -11.24 -4.51
C GLN A 94 -22.06 -9.94 -5.22
N VAL A 95 -22.24 -8.87 -4.45
CA VAL A 95 -22.62 -7.55 -4.98
C VAL A 95 -21.54 -6.97 -5.88
N VAL A 96 -20.25 -7.08 -5.51
CA VAL A 96 -19.12 -6.70 -6.37
C VAL A 96 -19.20 -7.42 -7.71
N SER A 97 -19.50 -8.73 -7.70
CA SER A 97 -19.59 -9.54 -8.92
C SER A 97 -20.77 -9.11 -9.80
N GLU A 98 -21.95 -8.90 -9.21
CA GLU A 98 -23.16 -8.46 -9.92
C GLU A 98 -23.01 -7.06 -10.52
N VAL A 99 -22.49 -6.11 -9.73
CA VAL A 99 -22.21 -4.74 -10.18
C VAL A 99 -21.16 -4.72 -11.29
N THR A 100 -20.05 -5.42 -11.11
CA THR A 100 -18.97 -5.44 -12.11
C THR A 100 -19.46 -6.04 -13.42
N LYS A 101 -20.22 -7.14 -13.34
CA LYS A 101 -20.79 -7.78 -14.53
C LYS A 101 -21.74 -6.84 -15.26
N HIS A 102 -22.65 -6.18 -14.54
CA HIS A 102 -23.56 -5.20 -15.15
C HIS A 102 -22.78 -4.10 -15.87
N LEU A 103 -21.82 -3.47 -15.19
CA LEU A 103 -20.98 -2.42 -15.78
C LEU A 103 -20.21 -2.89 -17.03
N MET A 104 -19.75 -4.14 -17.05
CA MET A 104 -19.05 -4.73 -18.20
C MET A 104 -19.98 -5.17 -19.34
N ASP A 105 -21.26 -5.43 -19.05
CA ASP A 105 -22.27 -5.77 -20.04
C ASP A 105 -22.88 -4.52 -20.68
N THR A 106 -23.01 -3.42 -19.92
CA THR A 106 -23.67 -2.18 -20.38
C THR A 106 -22.68 -1.06 -20.77
N HIS A 107 -21.51 -0.98 -20.12
CA HIS A 107 -20.57 0.16 -20.23
C HIS A 107 -19.12 -0.25 -20.51
N ARG A 108 -18.88 -1.37 -21.21
CA ARG A 108 -17.54 -1.90 -21.49
C ARG A 108 -16.56 -0.89 -22.10
N ASP A 109 -17.04 -0.05 -23.01
CA ASP A 109 -16.20 0.96 -23.67
C ASP A 109 -15.93 2.17 -22.78
N CYS A 110 -16.70 2.35 -21.70
CA CYS A 110 -16.61 3.47 -20.78
C CYS A 110 -15.81 3.13 -19.52
N VAL A 111 -16.08 1.98 -18.91
CA VAL A 111 -15.48 1.55 -17.64
C VAL A 111 -14.19 0.78 -17.93
N VAL A 112 -13.06 1.30 -17.46
CA VAL A 112 -11.73 0.74 -17.73
C VAL A 112 -11.22 -0.20 -16.65
N ALA A 113 -11.68 -0.04 -15.42
CA ALA A 113 -11.26 -0.86 -14.29
C ALA A 113 -12.20 -0.72 -13.09
N VAL A 114 -12.15 -1.71 -12.19
CA VAL A 114 -12.90 -1.69 -10.92
C VAL A 114 -11.96 -2.08 -9.78
N GLN A 115 -12.01 -1.35 -8.67
CA GLN A 115 -11.38 -1.73 -7.42
C GLN A 115 -12.48 -2.08 -6.40
N PRO A 116 -12.52 -3.32 -5.88
CA PRO A 116 -13.37 -3.68 -4.75
C PRO A 116 -12.64 -3.32 -3.45
N VAL A 117 -13.15 -2.31 -2.75
CA VAL A 117 -12.45 -1.69 -1.62
C VAL A 117 -13.09 -2.11 -0.30
N PHE A 118 -12.32 -2.81 0.54
CA PHE A 118 -12.63 -3.00 1.96
C PHE A 118 -11.86 -2.01 2.87
N ASN A 119 -10.87 -1.31 2.31
CA ASN A 119 -10.23 -0.13 2.89
C ASN A 119 -9.56 0.63 1.74
N ASN A 120 -9.91 1.91 1.50
CA ASN A 120 -9.29 2.66 0.41
C ASN A 120 -7.86 3.02 0.80
N GLU A 121 -6.94 2.88 -0.15
CA GLU A 121 -5.51 3.17 0.02
C GLU A 121 -4.80 2.38 1.11
N TYR A 122 -5.47 1.59 1.95
CA TYR A 122 -4.83 0.99 3.13
C TYR A 122 -4.11 2.04 4.02
N GLU A 123 -4.44 3.32 3.83
CA GLU A 123 -3.67 4.43 4.38
C GLU A 123 -4.12 4.76 5.79
N ALA A 124 -3.24 5.45 6.50
CA ALA A 124 -3.38 5.79 7.89
C ALA A 124 -3.80 7.23 8.18
N ARG A 125 -4.38 7.95 7.22
CA ARG A 125 -4.76 9.34 7.44
C ARG A 125 -6.26 9.58 7.51
N TYR A 126 -7.06 9.11 6.56
CA TYR A 126 -8.54 9.21 6.65
C TYR A 126 -9.14 8.31 7.73
N THR A 127 -8.33 7.38 8.16
CA THR A 127 -8.59 6.41 9.19
C THR A 127 -8.12 6.97 10.55
N GLN A 128 -7.35 8.08 10.65
CA GLN A 128 -6.93 8.64 11.96
C GLN A 128 -8.07 9.39 12.62
N GLU A 129 -9.09 9.70 11.83
CA GLU A 129 -10.38 10.22 12.28
C GLU A 129 -11.25 9.09 12.90
N HIS A 130 -10.86 7.83 12.75
CA HIS A 130 -11.54 6.63 13.25
C HIS A 130 -10.51 5.61 13.75
N ASP A 131 -10.28 5.47 15.06
CA ASP A 131 -9.34 4.50 15.66
C ASP A 131 -9.59 3.00 15.29
N CYS A 132 -10.44 2.70 14.30
CA CYS A 132 -10.79 1.41 13.70
C CYS A 132 -9.63 0.64 13.02
N TYR A 133 -8.39 1.08 13.19
CA TYR A 133 -7.27 0.66 12.37
C TYR A 133 -6.89 -0.79 12.39
N GLN A 134 -7.26 -1.41 13.49
CA GLN A 134 -7.13 -2.82 13.67
C GLN A 134 -8.49 -3.28 14.06
N ASP A 135 -9.06 -4.10 13.20
CA ASP A 135 -10.32 -4.68 13.51
C ASP A 135 -10.11 -5.66 14.69
N TYR A 136 -10.45 -5.19 15.89
CA TYR A 136 -10.54 -5.97 17.12
C TYR A 136 -11.96 -6.45 17.38
N SER A 137 -12.85 -6.37 16.38
CA SER A 137 -14.19 -6.93 16.49
C SER A 137 -14.16 -8.44 16.78
N ALA A 138 -15.27 -8.96 17.30
CA ALA A 138 -15.43 -10.38 17.58
C ALA A 138 -15.07 -11.32 16.40
N PRO A 139 -15.51 -11.06 15.14
CA PRO A 139 -15.11 -11.91 14.01
C PRO A 139 -13.60 -11.85 13.74
N ALA A 140 -12.97 -10.68 13.86
CA ALA A 140 -11.52 -10.55 13.68
C ALA A 140 -10.71 -11.30 14.75
N MET A 141 -11.11 -11.17 16.02
CA MET A 141 -10.49 -11.92 17.13
C MET A 141 -10.67 -13.43 16.97
N THR A 142 -11.83 -13.87 16.49
CA THR A 142 -12.10 -15.28 16.19
C THR A 142 -11.21 -15.79 15.04
N ALA A 143 -11.08 -14.99 13.97
CA ALA A 143 -10.21 -15.32 12.84
C ALA A 143 -8.73 -15.40 13.26
N PHE A 144 -8.25 -14.46 14.07
CA PHE A 144 -6.88 -14.49 14.59
C PHE A 144 -6.61 -15.74 15.45
N ARG A 145 -7.49 -16.04 16.40
CA ARG A 145 -7.39 -17.24 17.25
C ARG A 145 -7.42 -18.52 16.42
N THR A 146 -8.28 -18.58 15.40
CA THR A 146 -8.35 -19.73 14.48
C THR A 146 -7.04 -19.90 13.71
N TRP A 147 -6.47 -18.80 13.22
CA TRP A 147 -5.19 -18.80 12.51
C TRP A 147 -4.04 -19.30 13.40
N LEU A 148 -4.00 -18.87 14.67
CA LEU A 148 -3.04 -19.36 15.67
C LEU A 148 -3.25 -20.85 15.97
N ARG A 149 -4.49 -21.27 16.29
CA ARG A 149 -4.83 -22.67 16.58
C ARG A 149 -4.46 -23.62 15.45
N SER A 150 -4.61 -23.18 14.19
CA SER A 150 -4.26 -23.99 13.02
C SER A 150 -2.76 -24.30 12.90
N ARG A 151 -1.91 -23.50 13.54
CA ARG A 151 -0.44 -23.61 13.52
C ARG A 151 0.10 -24.20 14.81
N ARG A 152 -0.42 -23.72 15.94
CA ARG A 152 -0.09 -24.16 17.30
C ARG A 152 -1.39 -24.52 18.03
N PRO A 153 -1.81 -25.80 18.02
CA PRO A 153 -3.12 -26.20 18.55
C PRO A 153 -3.30 -26.02 20.06
N ARG A 154 -2.21 -25.99 20.83
CA ARG A 154 -2.25 -25.87 22.28
C ARG A 154 -1.98 -24.44 22.72
N ILE A 155 -2.78 -23.92 23.65
CA ILE A 155 -2.61 -22.56 24.18
C ILE A 155 -1.27 -22.43 24.93
N GLU A 156 -0.77 -23.53 25.51
CA GLU A 156 0.52 -23.61 26.17
C GLU A 156 1.69 -23.30 25.22
N ASP A 157 1.58 -23.70 23.95
CA ASP A 157 2.61 -23.41 22.94
C ASP A 157 2.67 -21.90 22.66
N MET A 158 1.52 -21.23 22.63
CA MET A 158 1.44 -19.77 22.49
C MET A 158 1.95 -19.06 23.74
N ASN A 159 1.57 -19.53 24.93
CA ASN A 159 2.04 -18.99 26.20
C ASN A 159 3.56 -19.08 26.34
N ALA A 160 4.16 -20.21 25.96
CA ALA A 160 5.61 -20.37 25.94
C ALA A 160 6.29 -19.40 24.96
N ARG A 161 5.74 -19.23 23.74
CA ARG A 161 6.29 -18.34 22.73
C ARG A 161 6.18 -16.86 23.11
N TRP A 162 5.08 -16.46 23.75
CA TRP A 162 4.78 -15.05 24.04
C TRP A 162 5.16 -14.62 25.46
N GLY A 163 5.58 -15.55 26.31
CA GLY A 163 5.80 -15.26 27.74
C GLY A 163 4.50 -14.87 28.45
N SER A 164 3.37 -15.43 28.02
CA SER A 164 2.04 -15.15 28.57
C SER A 164 1.50 -16.32 29.40
N ALA A 165 0.32 -16.12 30.01
CA ALA A 165 -0.35 -17.13 30.85
C ALA A 165 -1.87 -17.15 30.61
N PHE A 166 -2.30 -17.11 29.35
CA PHE A 166 -3.72 -17.22 28.99
C PHE A 166 -4.27 -18.58 29.43
N GLY A 167 -5.41 -18.61 30.13
CA GLY A 167 -6.05 -19.84 30.58
C GLY A 167 -6.89 -20.53 29.50
N SER A 168 -7.27 -19.79 28.47
CA SER A 168 -8.07 -20.27 27.34
C SER A 168 -7.75 -19.51 26.06
N TRP A 169 -8.19 -20.05 24.92
CA TRP A 169 -8.05 -19.35 23.65
C TRP A 169 -8.95 -18.11 23.56
N GLU A 170 -10.06 -18.09 24.28
CA GLU A 170 -11.03 -16.99 24.33
C GLU A 170 -10.48 -15.80 25.14
N GLU A 171 -9.58 -16.05 26.09
CA GLU A 171 -8.81 -15.01 26.80
C GLU A 171 -7.64 -14.46 25.99
N LEU A 172 -7.11 -15.22 25.02
CA LEU A 172 -6.00 -14.79 24.19
C LEU A 172 -6.40 -13.58 23.36
N THR A 173 -5.67 -12.47 23.55
CA THR A 173 -5.84 -11.23 22.80
C THR A 173 -4.54 -10.88 22.05
N PRO A 174 -4.63 -10.20 20.90
CA PRO A 174 -3.45 -9.58 20.28
C PRO A 174 -2.93 -8.40 21.12
N PRO A 175 -1.74 -7.85 20.81
CA PRO A 175 -1.31 -6.59 21.42
C PRO A 175 -2.20 -5.44 20.95
N VAL A 176 -2.29 -4.38 21.76
CA VAL A 176 -3.01 -3.13 21.42
C VAL A 176 -2.12 -2.29 20.52
N LEU A 177 -2.60 -1.97 19.32
CA LEU A 177 -1.88 -1.11 18.37
C LEU A 177 -2.50 0.28 18.38
N GLU A 178 -1.81 1.21 19.02
CA GLU A 178 -2.23 2.60 19.16
C GLU A 178 -1.02 3.52 19.00
N ALA A 179 -1.15 4.58 18.21
CA ALA A 179 -0.04 5.49 17.96
C ALA A 179 0.41 6.19 19.26
N GLY A 180 1.68 6.01 19.62
CA GLY A 180 2.26 6.56 20.84
C GLY A 180 2.12 5.68 22.08
N SER A 181 1.38 4.56 22.02
CA SER A 181 1.29 3.61 23.16
C SER A 181 2.61 2.88 23.42
N PHE A 182 3.42 2.69 22.36
CA PHE A 182 4.75 2.11 22.42
C PHE A 182 5.76 3.02 21.72
N THR A 183 6.87 3.33 22.41
CA THR A 183 7.96 4.15 21.85
C THR A 183 9.13 3.27 21.41
N GLY A 184 9.55 3.41 20.15
CA GLY A 184 10.60 2.61 19.53
C GLY A 184 10.03 1.48 18.68
N VAL A 185 10.79 0.39 18.58
CA VAL A 185 10.41 -0.80 17.80
C VAL A 185 10.01 -1.95 18.72
N ASP A 186 8.92 -2.64 18.41
CA ASP A 186 8.43 -3.81 19.12
C ASP A 186 8.92 -5.08 18.42
N MET A 187 9.71 -5.85 19.15
CA MET A 187 10.32 -7.08 18.68
C MET A 187 9.67 -8.33 19.32
N SER A 188 8.57 -8.15 20.04
CA SER A 188 7.91 -9.25 20.74
C SER A 188 7.26 -10.21 19.73
N PRO A 189 7.37 -11.54 19.91
CA PRO A 189 6.72 -12.50 19.02
C PRO A 189 5.21 -12.31 18.93
N ARG A 190 4.55 -11.89 20.02
CA ARG A 190 3.10 -11.61 20.05
C ARG A 190 2.70 -10.50 19.08
N TYR A 191 3.54 -9.48 18.94
CA TYR A 191 3.33 -8.39 18.01
C TYR A 191 3.50 -8.83 16.55
N TRP A 192 4.62 -9.48 16.25
CA TRP A 192 4.90 -9.96 14.89
C TRP A 192 3.92 -11.03 14.42
N ASP A 193 3.49 -11.94 15.29
CA ASP A 193 2.48 -12.94 14.95
C ASP A 193 1.13 -12.28 14.58
N PHE A 194 0.77 -11.17 15.26
CA PHE A 194 -0.43 -10.40 14.91
C PHE A 194 -0.28 -9.66 13.58
N LEU A 195 0.87 -9.03 13.33
CA LEU A 195 1.14 -8.35 12.06
C LEU A 195 1.15 -9.32 10.87
N HIS A 196 1.84 -10.46 10.98
CA HIS A 196 1.87 -11.48 9.94
C HIS A 196 0.49 -12.04 9.64
N TRP A 197 -0.33 -12.30 10.68
CA TRP A 197 -1.72 -12.73 10.47
C TRP A 197 -2.51 -11.70 9.67
N ARG A 198 -2.42 -10.42 10.06
CA ARG A 198 -3.16 -9.34 9.39
C ARG A 198 -2.74 -9.15 7.95
N GLU A 199 -1.45 -9.18 7.70
CA GLU A 199 -0.88 -9.09 6.37
C GLU A 199 -1.40 -10.22 5.47
N ALA A 200 -1.30 -11.46 5.94
CA ALA A 200 -1.74 -12.64 5.18
C ALA A 200 -3.26 -12.64 4.97
N ALA A 201 -4.04 -12.47 6.04
CA ALA A 201 -5.50 -12.53 5.99
C ALA A 201 -6.10 -11.33 5.23
N GLY A 202 -5.50 -10.14 5.38
CA GLY A 202 -5.86 -8.97 4.60
C GLY A 202 -5.60 -9.21 3.12
N ALA A 203 -4.35 -9.55 2.75
CA ALA A 203 -3.99 -9.80 1.36
C ALA A 203 -4.88 -10.86 0.69
N GLU A 204 -5.26 -11.92 1.41
CA GLU A 204 -6.21 -12.93 0.92
C GLU A 204 -7.58 -12.32 0.57
N VAL A 205 -8.15 -11.49 1.44
CA VAL A 205 -9.43 -10.82 1.21
C VAL A 205 -9.36 -9.89 0.00
N PHE A 206 -8.34 -9.04 -0.09
CA PHE A 206 -8.19 -8.07 -1.18
C PHE A 206 -7.94 -8.76 -2.52
N ASN A 207 -7.08 -9.78 -2.54
CA ASN A 207 -6.83 -10.57 -3.75
C ASN A 207 -8.06 -11.36 -4.19
N GLY A 208 -8.81 -11.96 -3.26
CA GLY A 208 -10.06 -12.65 -3.55
C GLY A 208 -11.14 -11.71 -4.10
N ALA A 209 -11.20 -10.47 -3.59
CA ALA A 209 -12.10 -9.46 -4.13
C ALA A 209 -11.73 -9.06 -5.56
N CYS A 210 -10.44 -8.85 -5.86
CA CYS A 210 -10.01 -8.61 -7.23
C CYS A 210 -10.23 -9.80 -8.17
N ALA A 211 -10.10 -11.04 -7.67
CA ALA A 211 -10.43 -12.22 -8.43
C ALA A 211 -11.91 -12.23 -8.85
N ALA A 212 -12.82 -11.78 -7.98
CA ALA A 212 -14.24 -11.65 -8.31
C ALA A 212 -14.49 -10.59 -9.41
N VAL A 213 -13.78 -9.46 -9.38
CA VAL A 213 -13.83 -8.43 -10.43
C VAL A 213 -13.34 -8.96 -11.77
N GLN A 214 -12.20 -9.64 -11.78
CA GLN A 214 -11.66 -10.25 -13.01
C GLN A 214 -12.58 -11.34 -13.56
N ALA A 215 -13.17 -12.17 -12.70
CA ALA A 215 -14.14 -13.18 -13.11
C ALA A 215 -15.41 -12.57 -13.73
N ALA A 216 -15.77 -11.35 -13.35
CA ALA A 216 -16.85 -10.57 -13.94
C ALA A 216 -16.44 -9.81 -15.23
N GLY A 217 -15.18 -9.91 -15.65
CA GLY A 217 -14.70 -9.44 -16.96
C GLY A 217 -14.12 -8.03 -16.99
N ALA A 218 -13.84 -7.41 -15.83
CA ALA A 218 -13.17 -6.12 -15.72
C ALA A 218 -11.71 -6.27 -15.28
N LEU A 219 -10.87 -5.28 -15.60
CA LEU A 219 -9.55 -5.16 -14.97
C LEU A 219 -9.71 -4.77 -13.50
N CYS A 220 -8.92 -5.38 -12.62
CA CYS A 220 -8.87 -5.01 -11.22
C CYS A 220 -7.59 -4.25 -10.86
N PHE A 221 -7.72 -3.22 -10.03
CA PHE A 221 -6.59 -2.47 -9.53
C PHE A 221 -6.66 -2.29 -8.02
N HIS A 222 -5.52 -1.91 -7.43
CA HIS A 222 -5.49 -1.45 -6.04
C HIS A 222 -4.89 -0.06 -5.95
N HIS A 223 -5.62 0.82 -5.27
CA HIS A 223 -5.09 2.06 -4.72
C HIS A 223 -4.37 1.74 -3.40
N VAL A 224 -3.07 2.05 -3.33
CA VAL A 224 -2.17 1.75 -2.21
C VAL A 224 -1.57 3.03 -1.62
N PRO A 225 -1.15 3.02 -0.34
CA PRO A 225 -0.85 4.25 0.38
C PRO A 225 0.56 4.76 0.07
N GLU A 226 0.90 5.92 0.63
CA GLU A 226 2.28 6.33 0.76
C GLU A 226 3.05 5.28 1.58
N SER A 227 4.02 4.60 0.97
CA SER A 227 4.86 3.64 1.69
C SER A 227 5.99 4.34 2.46
N PHE A 228 6.61 3.62 3.40
CA PHE A 228 7.71 4.13 4.24
C PHE A 228 7.30 5.29 5.17
N THR A 229 6.18 5.12 5.85
CA THR A 229 5.81 5.87 7.06
C THR A 229 5.52 4.83 8.14
N VAL A 230 5.82 5.13 9.41
CA VAL A 230 5.53 4.16 10.50
C VAL A 230 4.04 3.83 10.61
N LEU A 231 3.19 4.74 10.15
CA LEU A 231 1.76 4.51 10.11
C LEU A 231 1.40 3.54 8.97
N ASP A 232 1.64 3.93 7.73
CA ASP A 232 1.16 3.15 6.58
C ASP A 232 1.83 1.77 6.54
N ALA A 233 3.06 1.63 7.05
CA ALA A 233 3.72 0.33 7.21
C ALA A 233 2.86 -0.66 8.02
N VAL A 234 2.39 -0.24 9.19
CA VAL A 234 1.63 -1.07 10.13
C VAL A 234 0.18 -1.23 9.71
N TYR A 235 -0.38 -0.23 9.01
CA TYR A 235 -1.81 -0.18 8.69
C TYR A 235 -2.18 -0.76 7.32
N GLY A 236 -1.21 -1.02 6.44
CA GLY A 236 -1.46 -1.93 5.31
C GLY A 236 -0.46 -1.95 4.17
N THR A 237 0.57 -1.12 4.20
CA THR A 237 1.65 -1.15 3.18
C THR A 237 2.35 -2.50 3.15
N SER A 238 2.48 -3.23 4.26
CA SER A 238 3.10 -4.56 4.23
C SER A 238 2.39 -5.55 3.30
N MET A 239 1.08 -5.42 3.10
CA MET A 239 0.32 -6.25 2.16
C MET A 239 0.71 -5.99 0.70
N ILE A 240 1.40 -4.88 0.41
CA ILE A 240 1.72 -4.48 -0.97
C ILE A 240 2.52 -5.54 -1.71
N LYS A 241 3.38 -6.29 -1.03
CA LYS A 241 4.15 -7.37 -1.66
C LYS A 241 3.26 -8.50 -2.17
N HIS A 242 2.18 -8.81 -1.45
CA HIS A 242 1.20 -9.81 -1.86
C HIS A 242 0.23 -9.27 -2.92
N ILE A 243 -0.20 -8.02 -2.78
CA ILE A 243 -1.12 -7.36 -3.71
C ILE A 243 -0.42 -7.13 -5.07
N ALA A 244 0.76 -6.51 -5.05
CA ALA A 244 1.52 -6.23 -6.25
C ALA A 244 2.03 -7.50 -6.95
N ALA A 245 2.27 -8.61 -6.22
CA ALA A 245 2.61 -9.90 -6.83
C ALA A 245 1.39 -10.72 -7.31
N SER A 246 0.17 -10.40 -6.86
CA SER A 246 -1.04 -11.18 -7.14
C SER A 246 -1.38 -11.25 -8.62
N PRO A 247 -1.74 -12.41 -9.20
CA PRO A 247 -2.23 -12.46 -10.58
C PRO A 247 -3.55 -11.70 -10.78
N HIS A 248 -4.24 -11.37 -9.69
CA HIS A 248 -5.53 -10.68 -9.73
C HIS A 248 -5.45 -9.15 -9.76
N THR A 249 -4.24 -8.59 -9.68
CA THR A 249 -4.04 -7.14 -9.74
C THR A 249 -3.44 -6.77 -11.09
N ASP A 250 -4.18 -6.06 -11.92
CA ASP A 250 -3.76 -5.64 -13.26
C ASP A 250 -2.84 -4.40 -13.22
N PHE A 251 -3.12 -3.46 -12.32
CA PHE A 251 -2.27 -2.28 -12.07
C PHE A 251 -2.45 -1.74 -10.65
N LEU A 252 -1.54 -0.85 -10.24
CA LEU A 252 -1.63 -0.16 -8.95
C LEU A 252 -1.70 1.35 -9.14
N ILE A 253 -2.41 2.01 -8.24
CA ILE A 253 -2.35 3.46 -8.05
C ILE A 253 -1.66 3.69 -6.71
N VAL A 254 -0.62 4.50 -6.67
CA VAL A 254 0.10 4.86 -5.44
C VAL A 254 -0.32 6.27 -5.03
N GLY A 255 -1.01 6.39 -3.91
CA GLY A 255 -1.45 7.65 -3.34
C GLY A 255 -0.36 8.32 -2.52
N SER A 256 -0.33 9.66 -2.52
CA SER A 256 0.39 10.43 -1.50
C SER A 256 -0.36 11.70 -1.13
N GLY A 257 -0.46 11.92 0.17
CA GLY A 257 -0.93 13.17 0.75
C GLY A 257 -0.02 14.38 0.51
N LEU A 258 1.20 14.15 -0.01
CA LEU A 258 2.30 15.12 -0.14
C LEU A 258 2.58 15.89 1.16
N ARG A 259 2.19 15.29 2.29
CA ARG A 259 2.36 15.82 3.63
C ARG A 259 2.47 14.70 4.64
N THR A 260 3.26 14.94 5.68
CA THR A 260 3.24 14.11 6.86
C THR A 260 1.92 14.26 7.63
N PRO A 261 1.54 13.27 8.45
CA PRO A 261 0.37 13.36 9.32
C PRO A 261 0.39 14.56 10.28
N TYR A 262 1.59 15.06 10.62
CA TYR A 262 1.81 16.25 11.46
C TYR A 262 1.96 17.56 10.65
N GLY A 263 1.63 17.55 9.37
CA GLY A 263 1.40 18.75 8.55
C GLY A 263 2.60 19.26 7.74
N THR A 264 3.78 18.64 7.86
CA THR A 264 4.97 19.03 7.10
C THR A 264 4.80 18.65 5.62
N VAL A 265 5.14 19.54 4.69
CA VAL A 265 5.16 19.22 3.25
C VAL A 265 6.22 18.16 2.98
N LEU A 266 5.84 17.08 2.31
CA LEU A 266 6.73 16.03 1.84
C LEU A 266 7.61 16.58 0.70
N ASN A 267 8.91 16.29 0.71
CA ASN A 267 9.74 16.57 -0.44
C ASN A 267 9.52 15.47 -1.51
N PRO A 268 9.08 15.83 -2.73
CA PRO A 268 8.71 14.85 -3.76
C PRO A 268 9.80 13.88 -4.21
N THR A 269 11.07 14.11 -3.89
CA THR A 269 12.14 13.11 -4.07
C THR A 269 11.82 11.77 -3.43
N LYS A 270 11.09 11.75 -2.30
CA LYS A 270 10.67 10.51 -1.63
C LYS A 270 9.78 9.63 -2.51
N LEU A 271 9.05 10.20 -3.48
CA LEU A 271 8.26 9.41 -4.44
C LEU A 271 9.13 8.42 -5.22
N ARG A 272 10.41 8.75 -5.47
CA ARG A 272 11.36 7.84 -6.12
C ARG A 272 11.61 6.56 -5.34
N MET A 273 11.32 6.58 -4.04
CA MET A 273 11.42 5.40 -3.18
C MET A 273 10.18 4.54 -3.26
N PHE A 274 9.02 5.06 -2.88
CA PHE A 274 7.83 4.22 -2.74
C PHE A 274 7.11 3.95 -4.06
N VAL A 275 7.08 4.88 -5.02
CA VAL A 275 6.58 4.56 -6.37
C VAL A 275 7.52 3.55 -7.03
N GLY A 276 8.83 3.72 -6.86
CA GLY A 276 9.85 2.79 -7.36
C GLY A 276 9.73 1.38 -6.76
N ALA A 277 9.42 1.29 -5.46
CA ALA A 277 9.19 0.03 -4.78
C ALA A 277 8.03 -0.76 -5.40
N VAL A 278 6.92 -0.08 -5.72
CA VAL A 278 5.76 -0.72 -6.39
C VAL A 278 6.06 -1.03 -7.86
N ALA A 279 6.74 -0.13 -8.56
CA ALA A 279 7.12 -0.34 -9.96
C ALA A 279 8.05 -1.55 -10.15
N SER A 280 8.81 -1.93 -9.12
CA SER A 280 9.69 -3.11 -9.13
C SER A 280 8.97 -4.45 -9.35
N TYR A 281 7.65 -4.50 -9.14
CA TYR A 281 6.82 -5.69 -9.38
C TYR A 281 6.47 -5.88 -10.87
N GLY A 282 6.82 -4.93 -11.73
CA GLY A 282 6.66 -5.05 -13.19
C GLY A 282 5.25 -4.78 -13.70
N LYS A 283 4.32 -4.37 -12.82
CA LYS A 283 2.96 -3.96 -13.20
C LYS A 283 2.90 -2.47 -13.54
N PRO A 284 1.92 -2.04 -14.36
CA PRO A 284 1.64 -0.63 -14.52
C PRO A 284 1.36 0.03 -13.17
N VAL A 285 1.99 1.18 -12.93
CA VAL A 285 1.82 1.99 -11.73
C VAL A 285 1.35 3.37 -12.16
N HIS A 286 0.31 3.87 -11.51
CA HIS A 286 -0.13 5.26 -11.61
C HIS A 286 0.17 5.94 -10.27
N PHE A 287 0.41 7.25 -10.28
CA PHE A 287 0.60 8.02 -9.06
C PHE A 287 -0.54 9.01 -8.89
N GLU A 288 -1.11 9.07 -7.69
CA GLU A 288 -2.14 10.03 -7.31
C GLU A 288 -1.61 11.00 -6.25
N ALA A 289 -1.73 12.30 -6.51
CA ALA A 289 -1.45 13.35 -5.54
C ALA A 289 -2.75 13.85 -4.89
N ALA A 290 -2.83 13.80 -3.56
CA ALA A 290 -3.96 14.38 -2.83
C ALA A 290 -3.70 15.85 -2.48
N ILE A 291 -4.44 16.74 -3.15
CA ILE A 291 -4.27 18.19 -2.96
C ILE A 291 -4.99 18.65 -1.70
N ARG A 292 -4.23 19.29 -0.81
CA ARG A 292 -4.74 19.93 0.40
C ARG A 292 -4.70 21.46 0.31
N GLN A 293 -5.64 22.11 0.99
CA GLN A 293 -5.70 23.57 1.11
C GLN A 293 -5.23 23.95 2.51
N ASP A 294 -3.97 24.35 2.63
CA ASP A 294 -3.36 24.68 3.94
C ASP A 294 -2.77 26.10 3.91
N GLY A 295 -3.56 27.08 3.49
CA GLY A 295 -3.19 28.50 3.51
C GLY A 295 -2.13 28.94 2.48
N GLY A 296 -1.66 28.04 1.61
CA GLY A 296 -0.77 28.36 0.49
C GLY A 296 -1.50 28.90 -0.75
N SER A 297 -0.77 29.55 -1.65
CA SER A 297 -1.31 29.98 -2.95
C SER A 297 -1.54 28.78 -3.87
N SER A 298 -2.45 28.92 -4.84
CA SER A 298 -2.66 27.91 -5.90
C SER A 298 -1.37 27.62 -6.68
N MET A 299 -0.46 28.59 -6.80
CA MET A 299 0.82 28.42 -7.49
C MET A 299 1.73 27.42 -6.77
N ALA A 300 1.86 27.53 -5.44
CA ALA A 300 2.67 26.59 -4.66
C ALA A 300 2.12 25.14 -4.77
N ALA A 301 0.79 24.99 -4.87
CA ALA A 301 0.18 23.68 -5.09
C ALA A 301 0.51 23.09 -6.47
N TYR A 302 0.48 23.91 -7.53
CA TYR A 302 0.89 23.46 -8.87
C TYR A 302 2.39 23.13 -8.96
N GLU A 303 3.25 23.90 -8.30
CA GLU A 303 4.69 23.60 -8.25
C GLU A 303 4.98 22.28 -7.54
N LEU A 304 4.34 22.06 -6.39
CA LEU A 304 4.46 20.82 -5.65
C LEU A 304 3.93 19.64 -6.47
N LEU A 305 2.75 19.78 -7.11
CA LEU A 305 2.17 18.77 -7.99
C LEU A 305 3.09 18.45 -9.17
N GLY A 306 3.66 19.48 -9.82
CA GLY A 306 4.60 19.30 -10.93
C GLY A 306 5.90 18.59 -10.52
N SER A 307 6.41 18.89 -9.31
CA SER A 307 7.56 18.19 -8.73
C SER A 307 7.22 16.73 -8.38
N ALA A 308 6.02 16.49 -7.84
CA ALA A 308 5.51 15.16 -7.54
C ALA A 308 5.34 14.30 -8.80
N ALA A 309 4.64 14.82 -9.80
CA ALA A 309 4.47 14.19 -11.10
C ALA A 309 5.82 13.75 -11.70
N ARG A 310 6.81 14.65 -11.67
CA ARG A 310 8.14 14.39 -12.22
C ARG A 310 8.86 13.26 -11.49
N ASN A 311 8.87 13.28 -10.16
CA ASN A 311 9.55 12.24 -9.39
C ASN A 311 8.84 10.88 -9.51
N ALA A 312 7.51 10.87 -9.60
CA ALA A 312 6.75 9.64 -9.86
C ALA A 312 7.06 9.06 -11.24
N LEU A 313 7.13 9.89 -12.30
CA LEU A 313 7.54 9.45 -13.65
C LEU A 313 8.96 8.87 -13.66
N LEU A 314 9.92 9.55 -13.00
CA LEU A 314 11.29 9.06 -12.84
C LEU A 314 11.36 7.74 -12.05
N ALA A 315 10.36 7.46 -11.21
CA ALA A 315 10.25 6.21 -10.46
C ALA A 315 9.55 5.08 -11.23
N GLY A 316 9.07 5.35 -12.46
CA GLY A 316 8.42 4.36 -13.31
C GLY A 316 6.88 4.44 -13.35
N ALA A 317 6.26 5.46 -12.77
CA ALA A 317 4.83 5.70 -12.96
C ALA A 317 4.52 5.93 -14.45
N ARG A 318 3.40 5.37 -14.93
CA ARG A 318 2.92 5.48 -16.31
C ARG A 318 1.76 6.46 -16.46
N GLY A 319 1.06 6.75 -15.37
CA GLY A 319 0.01 7.77 -15.36
C GLY A 319 0.01 8.56 -14.06
N LEU A 320 -0.59 9.74 -14.13
CA LEU A 320 -0.61 10.73 -13.07
C LEU A 320 -2.06 11.14 -12.82
N GLY A 321 -2.42 11.22 -11.55
CA GLY A 321 -3.75 11.55 -11.07
C GLY A 321 -3.68 12.55 -9.95
N VAL A 322 -4.84 13.13 -9.65
CA VAL A 322 -4.99 14.11 -8.59
C VAL A 322 -6.34 13.90 -7.91
N THR A 323 -6.34 13.89 -6.58
CA THR A 323 -7.57 13.86 -5.77
C THR A 323 -7.71 15.12 -4.92
N GLY A 324 -8.91 15.35 -4.40
CA GLY A 324 -9.20 16.49 -3.56
C GLY A 324 -9.00 17.85 -4.26
N TRP A 325 -9.01 17.90 -5.59
CA TRP A 325 -8.74 19.13 -6.33
C TRP A 325 -9.99 20.01 -6.51
N LEU A 326 -11.20 19.44 -6.45
CA LEU A 326 -12.45 20.17 -6.64
C LEU A 326 -12.57 21.33 -5.65
N GLY A 327 -12.78 22.54 -6.18
CA GLY A 327 -12.82 23.78 -5.39
C GLY A 327 -11.45 24.33 -4.96
N ARG A 328 -10.35 23.62 -5.23
CA ARG A 328 -8.98 23.99 -4.84
C ARG A 328 -8.08 24.30 -6.05
N LEU A 329 -8.14 23.47 -7.08
CA LEU A 329 -7.48 23.69 -8.37
C LEU A 329 -8.53 23.78 -9.47
N LYS A 330 -8.19 24.48 -10.55
CA LYS A 330 -9.06 24.57 -11.72
C LYS A 330 -8.66 23.50 -12.74
N PRO A 331 -9.62 22.87 -13.44
CA PRO A 331 -9.32 21.90 -14.49
C PRO A 331 -8.93 22.64 -15.79
N ASP A 332 -7.80 23.34 -15.74
CA ASP A 332 -7.29 24.20 -16.81
C ASP A 332 -5.89 23.79 -17.27
N ALA A 333 -5.30 24.58 -18.17
CA ALA A 333 -3.98 24.32 -18.72
C ALA A 333 -2.85 24.33 -17.67
N GLN A 334 -3.04 24.97 -16.51
CA GLN A 334 -2.05 24.93 -15.43
C GLN A 334 -2.05 23.57 -14.75
N LEU A 335 -3.24 23.00 -14.51
CA LEU A 335 -3.34 21.62 -14.02
C LEU A 335 -2.76 20.63 -15.03
N ALA A 336 -3.05 20.81 -16.32
CA ALA A 336 -2.45 20.00 -17.38
C ALA A 336 -0.92 20.05 -17.34
N ALA A 337 -0.35 21.26 -17.25
CA ALA A 337 1.10 21.44 -17.19
C ALA A 337 1.74 20.85 -15.93
N ALA A 338 1.05 20.90 -14.79
CA ALA A 338 1.52 20.27 -13.55
C ALA A 338 1.50 18.74 -13.62
N LEU A 339 0.50 18.16 -14.29
CA LEU A 339 0.41 16.70 -14.52
C LEU A 339 1.25 16.24 -15.73
N GLN A 340 1.77 17.16 -16.53
CA GLN A 340 2.65 16.88 -17.67
C GLN A 340 3.91 17.74 -17.57
N PRO A 341 4.72 17.55 -16.50
CA PRO A 341 5.91 18.36 -16.31
C PRO A 341 6.86 18.17 -17.50
N PRO A 342 7.53 19.24 -17.99
CA PRO A 342 8.51 19.11 -19.06
C PRO A 342 9.61 18.13 -18.63
N PRO A 343 10.28 17.40 -19.54
CA PRO A 343 11.41 16.55 -19.18
C PRO A 343 12.46 17.32 -18.37
N LEU A 344 13.05 16.69 -17.35
CA LEU A 344 14.15 17.32 -16.63
C LEU A 344 15.43 17.22 -17.48
N GLU A 345 16.09 18.34 -17.76
CA GLU A 345 17.45 18.33 -18.30
C GLU A 345 18.43 17.97 -17.18
N CYS A 346 18.56 16.68 -16.87
CA CYS A 346 19.58 16.19 -15.95
C CYS A 346 20.97 16.44 -16.57
N ARG A 347 21.89 17.08 -15.85
CA ARG A 347 23.29 17.19 -16.31
C ARG A 347 23.86 15.79 -16.50
N GLY A 348 24.14 15.41 -17.75
CA GLY A 348 24.66 14.09 -18.08
C GLY A 348 23.66 13.13 -18.71
N ALA A 349 22.40 13.54 -18.95
CA ALA A 349 21.43 12.79 -19.75
C ALA A 349 21.99 12.51 -21.16
N GLY A 350 22.61 11.34 -21.33
CA GLY A 350 23.36 10.96 -22.54
C GLY A 350 24.67 10.21 -22.27
N ARG A 351 25.23 10.30 -21.07
CA ARG A 351 26.26 9.38 -20.54
C ARG A 351 25.59 8.60 -19.43
N GLY A 352 25.40 7.28 -19.61
CA GLY A 352 24.60 6.42 -18.73
C GLY A 352 24.69 6.82 -17.24
N GLY A 353 23.55 7.23 -16.68
CA GLY A 353 23.44 7.64 -15.28
C GLY A 353 23.78 6.49 -14.33
N GLU A 354 24.11 6.83 -13.08
CA GLU A 354 24.39 5.82 -12.06
C GLU A 354 23.11 5.02 -11.77
N LEU A 355 23.16 3.69 -11.86
CA LEU A 355 22.06 2.83 -11.44
C LEU A 355 22.30 2.32 -10.03
N VAL A 356 21.45 2.74 -9.08
CA VAL A 356 21.52 2.37 -7.67
C VAL A 356 20.43 1.37 -7.31
N GLY A 357 20.83 0.21 -6.79
CA GLY A 357 19.92 -0.77 -6.19
C GLY A 357 19.74 -0.47 -4.71
N VAL A 358 18.51 -0.24 -4.26
CA VAL A 358 18.17 0.04 -2.86
C VAL A 358 17.33 -1.11 -2.33
N PHE A 359 17.72 -1.67 -1.18
CA PHE A 359 16.92 -2.65 -0.46
C PHE A 359 16.47 -2.09 0.89
N ILE A 360 15.15 -2.13 1.13
CA ILE A 360 14.52 -1.78 2.43
C ILE A 360 13.50 -2.87 2.74
N HIS A 361 13.75 -3.68 3.77
CA HIS A 361 12.86 -4.78 4.12
C HIS A 361 11.49 -4.27 4.63
N ILE A 362 10.40 -4.55 3.90
CA ILE A 362 9.08 -3.97 4.22
C ILE A 362 8.52 -4.48 5.55
N ASP A 363 8.78 -5.72 5.93
CA ASP A 363 8.23 -6.23 7.20
C ASP A 363 8.88 -5.52 8.37
N SER A 364 10.19 -5.27 8.29
CA SER A 364 10.90 -4.44 9.27
C SER A 364 10.38 -3.01 9.35
N CYS A 365 9.72 -2.49 8.32
CA CYS A 365 9.04 -1.19 8.39
C CYS A 365 7.82 -1.20 9.33
N MET A 366 7.23 -2.37 9.60
CA MET A 366 6.12 -2.51 10.53
C MET A 366 6.54 -2.53 11.99
N ALA A 367 7.81 -2.38 12.35
CA ALA A 367 8.27 -2.61 13.71
C ALA A 367 7.73 -1.61 14.77
N TRP A 368 6.99 -0.56 14.38
CA TRP A 368 6.49 0.49 15.27
C TRP A 368 4.99 0.34 15.52
N HIS A 369 4.48 0.82 16.65
CA HIS A 369 3.01 0.83 16.87
C HIS A 369 2.29 2.03 16.23
N GLY A 370 3.02 2.87 15.49
CA GLY A 370 2.53 4.09 14.87
C GLY A 370 3.47 5.28 15.13
N LEU A 371 2.93 6.50 15.04
CA LEU A 371 3.72 7.72 15.23
C LEU A 371 4.35 7.81 16.62
N GLN A 372 5.59 8.26 16.63
CA GLN A 372 6.43 8.43 17.81
C GLN A 372 6.23 9.84 18.36
N TRP A 373 5.01 10.19 18.79
CA TRP A 373 4.62 11.55 19.15
C TRP A 373 5.51 12.22 20.21
N HIS A 374 6.10 11.43 21.10
CA HIS A 374 7.00 11.88 22.16
C HIS A 374 8.48 11.90 21.76
N SER A 375 8.81 11.53 20.51
CA SER A 375 10.19 11.53 19.98
C SER A 375 10.46 12.77 19.12
N ALA A 376 11.73 13.15 18.99
CA ALA A 376 12.14 14.27 18.13
C ALA A 376 11.81 14.02 16.65
N ARG A 377 12.05 12.79 16.18
CA ARG A 377 11.57 12.28 14.88
C ARG A 377 10.24 11.57 15.13
N LYS A 378 9.13 12.24 14.79
CA LYS A 378 7.75 11.72 14.99
C LYS A 378 7.44 10.53 14.08
N ASP A 379 8.01 10.54 12.89
CA ASP A 379 7.96 9.42 11.94
C ASP A 379 9.39 9.07 11.52
N PRO A 380 10.09 8.26 12.33
CA PRO A 380 11.50 7.96 12.08
C PRO A 380 11.70 7.26 10.73
N LEU A 381 10.75 6.42 10.29
CA LEU A 381 10.82 5.72 9.00
C LEU A 381 10.68 6.70 7.83
N HIS A 382 9.71 7.62 7.90
CA HIS A 382 9.56 8.68 6.91
C HIS A 382 10.85 9.49 6.79
N ASP A 383 11.36 10.01 7.91
CA ASP A 383 12.52 10.89 7.92
C ASP A 383 13.76 10.17 7.34
N PHE A 384 13.97 8.90 7.69
CA PHE A 384 15.07 8.10 7.17
C PHE A 384 14.99 7.91 5.64
N VAL A 385 13.81 7.56 5.11
CA VAL A 385 13.65 7.33 3.67
C VAL A 385 13.66 8.64 2.89
N GLN A 386 13.19 9.74 3.48
CA GLN A 386 13.31 11.09 2.92
C GLN A 386 14.79 11.51 2.80
N ASP A 387 15.56 11.38 3.89
CA ASP A 387 17.01 11.67 3.92
C ASP A 387 17.76 10.86 2.86
N LEU A 388 17.41 9.58 2.71
CA LEU A 388 17.99 8.69 1.69
C LEU A 388 17.60 9.13 0.27
N ALA A 389 16.33 9.45 0.03
CA ALA A 389 15.84 9.88 -1.28
C ALA A 389 16.50 11.18 -1.73
N ASP A 390 16.64 12.14 -0.82
CA ASP A 390 17.32 13.41 -1.08
C ASP A 390 18.80 13.20 -1.41
N THR A 391 19.48 12.32 -0.66
CA THR A 391 20.88 12.00 -0.89
C THR A 391 21.10 11.35 -2.26
N LEU A 392 20.23 10.41 -2.66
CA LEU A 392 20.36 9.74 -3.97
C LEU A 392 19.90 10.62 -5.14
N SER A 393 19.02 11.59 -4.90
CA SER A 393 18.37 12.35 -5.99
C SER A 393 18.91 13.77 -6.15
N ALA A 394 19.86 14.20 -5.32
CA ALA A 394 20.38 15.57 -5.28
C ALA A 394 20.86 16.13 -6.63
N ARG A 395 21.26 15.27 -7.58
CA ARG A 395 21.82 15.68 -8.88
C ARG A 395 21.01 15.22 -10.10
N CYS A 396 19.92 14.49 -9.89
CA CYS A 396 19.09 13.89 -10.96
C CYS A 396 19.86 13.04 -12.00
N ASP A 397 21.06 12.57 -11.68
CA ASP A 397 21.94 11.73 -12.51
C ASP A 397 21.92 10.24 -12.10
N THR A 398 21.12 9.91 -11.11
CA THR A 398 21.06 8.61 -10.45
C THR A 398 19.69 8.01 -10.68
N ASP A 399 19.61 6.85 -11.34
CA ASP A 399 18.42 6.01 -11.41
C ASP A 399 18.37 5.09 -10.20
N VAL A 400 17.18 4.91 -9.62
CA VAL A 400 16.99 4.15 -8.38
C VAL A 400 16.03 3.00 -8.63
N VAL A 401 16.44 1.80 -8.24
CA VAL A 401 15.61 0.60 -8.23
C VAL A 401 15.42 0.19 -6.78
N VAL A 402 14.18 0.25 -6.29
CA VAL A 402 13.87 -0.07 -4.90
C VAL A 402 13.27 -1.46 -4.81
N HIS A 403 13.87 -2.30 -3.98
CA HIS A 403 13.39 -3.61 -3.63
C HIS A 403 12.95 -3.63 -2.17
N VAL A 404 11.80 -4.23 -1.93
CA VAL A 404 11.22 -4.35 -0.58
C VAL A 404 11.12 -5.78 -0.07
N GLU A 405 11.32 -6.75 -0.97
CA GLU A 405 11.43 -8.17 -0.68
C GLU A 405 12.86 -8.64 -0.92
N LEU A 406 13.41 -9.38 0.05
CA LEU A 406 14.80 -9.80 0.02
C LEU A 406 15.11 -10.73 -1.16
N GLU A 407 14.18 -11.64 -1.50
CA GLU A 407 14.32 -12.57 -2.62
C GLU A 407 14.42 -11.83 -3.97
N ARG A 408 13.58 -10.82 -4.18
CA ARG A 408 13.63 -10.00 -5.40
C ARG A 408 14.93 -9.22 -5.50
N PHE A 409 15.40 -8.67 -4.39
CA PHE A 409 16.69 -7.99 -4.35
C PHE A 409 17.85 -8.95 -4.63
N ALA A 410 17.82 -10.15 -4.03
CA ALA A 410 18.82 -11.18 -4.26
C ALA A 410 18.85 -11.64 -5.73
N ALA A 411 17.68 -11.80 -6.37
CA ALA A 411 17.60 -12.17 -7.77
C ALA A 411 18.30 -11.14 -8.69
N ASP A 412 18.05 -9.85 -8.45
CA ASP A 412 18.70 -8.77 -9.20
C ASP A 412 20.19 -8.64 -8.85
N LEU A 413 20.58 -8.76 -7.59
CA LEU A 413 21.98 -8.58 -7.16
C LEU A 413 22.89 -9.76 -7.55
N LEU A 414 22.42 -11.00 -7.34
CA LEU A 414 23.23 -12.22 -7.46
C LEU A 414 23.08 -12.91 -8.82
N GLY A 415 21.96 -12.69 -9.52
CA GLY A 415 21.73 -13.24 -10.86
C GLY A 415 21.26 -14.69 -10.90
N SER A 416 20.34 -15.09 -10.02
CA SER A 416 19.73 -16.43 -10.02
C SER A 416 18.23 -16.41 -9.70
N SER A 417 17.45 -17.15 -10.49
CA SER A 417 16.03 -17.42 -10.29
C SER A 417 15.82 -18.48 -9.19
N THR A 418 15.33 -18.08 -8.03
CA THR A 418 14.65 -18.99 -7.10
C THR A 418 13.17 -18.64 -7.11
N GLY A 419 12.43 -19.28 -8.01
CA GLY A 419 10.99 -19.10 -8.15
C GLY A 419 10.43 -20.09 -9.16
N GLY A 420 10.03 -21.27 -8.68
CA GLY A 420 9.27 -22.24 -9.45
C GLY A 420 7.87 -21.68 -9.75
N GLY A 421 7.70 -21.11 -10.94
CA GLY A 421 6.41 -20.73 -11.49
C GLY A 421 6.36 -21.19 -12.94
N ALA A 422 5.58 -22.22 -13.23
CA ALA A 422 5.34 -22.68 -14.58
C ALA A 422 4.51 -21.64 -15.35
N GLY A 423 5.03 -21.16 -16.49
CA GLY A 423 4.24 -20.52 -17.53
C GLY A 423 4.56 -19.04 -17.83
N SER A 424 5.58 -18.79 -18.65
CA SER A 424 5.39 -18.18 -19.97
C SER A 424 6.75 -17.85 -20.59
N SER A 425 6.89 -18.20 -21.87
CA SER A 425 8.10 -18.05 -22.65
C SER A 425 8.28 -16.60 -23.13
N SER A 426 9.27 -15.87 -22.62
CA SER A 426 10.09 -14.96 -23.44
C SER A 426 11.40 -14.55 -22.74
N SER A 427 12.51 -14.73 -23.48
CA SER A 427 13.89 -14.29 -23.23
C SER A 427 14.54 -14.60 -21.86
N SER A 428 15.34 -15.67 -21.86
CA SER A 428 16.46 -15.88 -20.95
C SER A 428 17.42 -14.66 -20.98
N ARG A 429 17.53 -13.98 -19.83
CA ARG A 429 18.72 -13.23 -19.42
C ARG A 429 19.22 -13.85 -18.13
N SER A 430 20.13 -14.81 -18.24
CA SER A 430 20.84 -15.44 -17.13
C SER A 430 21.94 -14.53 -16.58
N GLY A 431 21.58 -13.36 -16.08
CA GLY A 431 22.49 -12.42 -15.43
C GLY A 431 21.71 -11.41 -14.62
N GLY A 432 22.06 -11.25 -13.34
CA GLY A 432 21.45 -10.27 -12.46
C GLY A 432 21.57 -8.84 -13.00
N ARG A 433 20.78 -7.93 -12.43
CA ARG A 433 20.88 -6.50 -12.71
C ARG A 433 22.21 -5.97 -12.19
N ARG A 434 23.03 -5.42 -13.09
CA ARG A 434 24.30 -4.79 -12.71
C ARG A 434 24.05 -3.40 -12.15
N PHE A 435 24.04 -3.27 -10.82
CA PHE A 435 24.02 -1.98 -10.13
C PHE A 435 25.42 -1.35 -10.09
N ASP A 436 25.51 -0.04 -10.31
CA ASP A 436 26.75 0.72 -10.11
C ASP A 436 27.08 0.83 -8.62
N ARG A 437 26.03 1.07 -7.81
CA ARG A 437 26.09 1.12 -6.35
C ARG A 437 24.88 0.45 -5.71
N VAL A 438 25.09 -0.09 -4.52
CA VAL A 438 24.07 -0.77 -3.72
C VAL A 438 23.88 -0.06 -2.39
N ILE A 439 22.63 0.20 -2.02
CA ILE A 439 22.25 0.61 -0.67
C ILE A 439 21.49 -0.55 -0.03
N PHE A 440 22.10 -1.17 0.97
CA PHE A 440 21.51 -2.28 1.71
C PHE A 440 21.11 -1.80 3.10
N VAL A 441 19.81 -1.62 3.33
CA VAL A 441 19.29 -1.32 4.68
C VAL A 441 19.09 -2.63 5.41
N GLU A 442 19.82 -2.84 6.51
CA GLU A 442 19.73 -4.07 7.28
C GLU A 442 18.31 -4.24 7.86
N PRO A 443 17.69 -5.43 7.65
CA PRO A 443 16.43 -5.79 8.29
C PRO A 443 16.53 -5.74 9.82
N LEU A 444 15.42 -5.39 10.47
CA LEU A 444 15.25 -5.56 11.92
C LEU A 444 14.78 -6.98 12.25
N VAL A 445 13.93 -7.53 11.39
CA VAL A 445 13.36 -8.86 11.50
C VAL A 445 13.51 -9.63 10.20
N LEU A 446 13.59 -10.96 10.31
CA LEU A 446 13.49 -11.91 9.21
C LEU A 446 12.63 -13.10 9.65
N THR A 447 12.00 -13.75 8.68
CA THR A 447 11.52 -15.13 8.85
C THR A 447 12.66 -16.12 8.74
N ALA A 448 12.48 -17.34 9.25
CA ALA A 448 13.46 -18.42 9.08
C ALA A 448 13.77 -18.73 7.60
N LYS A 449 12.80 -18.52 6.68
CA LYS A 449 12.98 -18.76 5.24
C LYS A 449 13.90 -17.74 4.58
N GLU A 450 13.96 -16.53 5.10
CA GLU A 450 14.76 -15.46 4.52
C GLU A 450 16.23 -15.48 4.96
N LEU A 451 16.57 -16.23 6.01
CA LEU A 451 17.88 -16.20 6.65
C LEU A 451 19.01 -16.59 5.69
N ASP A 452 18.83 -17.65 4.90
CA ASP A 452 19.83 -18.12 3.94
C ASP A 452 20.05 -17.08 2.83
N THR A 453 18.95 -16.55 2.27
CA THR A 453 19.00 -15.48 1.26
C THR A 453 19.68 -14.23 1.83
N TYR A 454 19.40 -13.88 3.09
CA TYR A 454 20.02 -12.74 3.77
C TYR A 454 21.52 -12.93 3.91
N ALA A 455 21.97 -14.13 4.31
CA ALA A 455 23.39 -14.43 4.44
C ALA A 455 24.12 -14.30 3.09
N LEU A 456 23.53 -14.79 2.00
CA LEU A 456 24.07 -14.66 0.65
C LEU A 456 24.15 -13.20 0.18
N VAL A 457 23.07 -12.45 0.34
CA VAL A 457 23.01 -11.02 -0.01
C VAL A 457 24.04 -10.23 0.82
N LYS A 458 24.11 -10.46 2.12
CA LYS A 458 25.04 -9.76 3.02
C LYS A 458 26.50 -10.03 2.63
N ALA A 459 26.84 -11.29 2.31
CA ALA A 459 28.18 -11.64 1.83
C ALA A 459 28.50 -10.96 0.49
N ALA A 460 27.55 -10.92 -0.44
CA ALA A 460 27.73 -10.25 -1.73
C ALA A 460 27.92 -8.74 -1.57
N VAL A 461 27.10 -8.08 -0.75
CA VAL A 461 27.24 -6.64 -0.46
C VAL A 461 28.58 -6.35 0.21
N ALA A 462 29.01 -7.18 1.16
CA ALA A 462 30.31 -7.02 1.85
C ALA A 462 31.52 -7.23 0.91
N SER A 463 31.35 -7.96 -0.19
CA SER A 463 32.40 -8.17 -1.20
C SER A 463 32.58 -6.98 -2.16
N LEU A 464 31.61 -6.06 -2.22
CA LEU A 464 31.69 -4.87 -3.06
C LEU A 464 32.65 -3.83 -2.45
N PRO A 465 33.37 -3.05 -3.28
CA PRO A 465 34.16 -1.93 -2.79
C PRO A 465 33.31 -0.92 -2.00
N PRO A 466 33.85 -0.21 -1.00
CA PRO A 466 33.10 0.79 -0.22
C PRO A 466 32.47 1.91 -1.07
N SER A 467 33.01 2.19 -2.26
CA SER A 467 32.43 3.14 -3.21
C SER A 467 31.18 2.62 -3.92
N ARG A 468 30.93 1.31 -3.89
CA ARG A 468 29.83 0.62 -4.59
C ARG A 468 28.81 -0.02 -3.65
N ALA A 469 29.00 0.07 -2.34
CA ALA A 469 28.05 -0.44 -1.36
C ALA A 469 27.99 0.45 -0.11
N ALA A 470 26.78 0.77 0.34
CA ALA A 470 26.53 1.35 1.64
C ALA A 470 25.57 0.45 2.41
N VAL A 471 25.96 0.07 3.63
CA VAL A 471 25.10 -0.65 4.57
C VAL A 471 24.56 0.36 5.57
N MET A 472 23.24 0.41 5.69
CA MET A 472 22.53 1.31 6.60
C MET A 472 21.67 0.50 7.56
N ARG A 473 21.17 1.15 8.61
CA ARG A 473 20.24 0.53 9.56
C ARG A 473 18.96 1.35 9.61
N LEU A 474 17.82 0.67 9.74
CA LEU A 474 16.58 1.35 10.07
C LEU A 474 16.76 2.10 11.41
N PRO A 475 16.12 3.27 11.54
CA PRO A 475 16.20 4.04 12.78
C PRO A 475 15.59 3.22 13.91
N ALA A 476 16.30 3.11 15.02
CA ALA A 476 15.73 2.62 16.26
C ALA A 476 15.92 3.72 17.31
N ASN A 477 15.01 3.83 18.28
CA ASN A 477 15.10 4.86 19.33
C ASN A 477 16.22 4.56 20.35
N ASN A 478 17.26 3.81 19.94
CA ASN A 478 18.43 3.47 20.72
C ASN A 478 19.72 3.75 19.93
N THR A 479 20.75 4.25 20.62
CA THR A 479 22.04 4.59 19.99
C THR A 479 22.85 3.35 19.62
N ALA A 480 22.57 2.19 20.22
CA ALA A 480 23.22 0.92 19.91
C ALA A 480 22.69 0.25 18.63
N GLY A 481 21.55 0.72 18.10
CA GLY A 481 20.76 -0.02 17.11
C GLY A 481 20.05 -1.22 17.73
N VAL A 482 19.21 -1.89 16.93
CA VAL A 482 18.50 -3.10 17.34
C VAL A 482 19.16 -4.29 16.65
N LEU A 483 19.34 -5.37 17.40
CA LEU A 483 19.85 -6.63 16.85
C LEU A 483 18.78 -7.25 15.96
N LEU A 484 19.19 -7.71 14.79
CA LEU A 484 18.35 -8.51 13.90
C LEU A 484 17.75 -9.69 14.67
N GLN A 485 16.44 -9.87 14.57
CA GLN A 485 15.75 -11.05 15.08
C GLN A 485 15.28 -11.93 13.93
N VAL A 486 15.50 -13.24 14.08
CA VAL A 486 14.90 -14.24 13.19
C VAL A 486 13.73 -14.84 13.93
N HIS A 487 12.52 -14.55 13.47
CA HIS A 487 11.31 -15.12 14.04
C HIS A 487 11.09 -16.50 13.43
N GLU A 488 10.97 -17.51 14.30
CA GLU A 488 10.40 -18.79 13.87
C GLU A 488 8.96 -18.56 13.41
N GLU A 489 8.62 -19.07 12.23
CA GLU A 489 7.23 -19.05 11.75
C GLU A 489 6.34 -19.89 12.69
N LEU A 490 5.06 -19.48 12.77
CA LEU A 490 4.07 -20.16 13.61
C LEU A 490 3.69 -21.53 13.06
#